data_AF-A0A2G2M9V3-F1
#
_entry.id   AF-A0A2G2M9V3-F1
#
_cell.length_a   1.000
_cell.length_b   1.000
_cell.length_c   1.000
_cell.angle_alpha   90.00
_cell.angle_beta   90.00
_cell.angle_gamma   90.00
#
_symmetry.space_group_name_H-M   'P 1'
#
loop_
_entity.id
_entity.type
_entity.pdbx_description
1 polymer ?
#
loop_
_entity_poly.entity_id
_entity_poly.type
_entity_poly.pdbx_seq_one_letter_code
_entity_poly.pdbx_strand_id
1 'polypeptide(L)'
;MKAIKHERKLVRIKKAADILYAVPQHVDINSANKKIVLYFRVKEKREHVVVHFKLNGEIVFTKKYKHLSPPEMERIEIKLRSYVLAEDDVFEIVIE
;
A
#
# COMPACT_ATOMS: atom_id res chain seq x y z
N MET A 1 -26.92 -2.38 22.01
CA MET A 1 -25.91 -1.53 21.33
C MET A 1 -26.12 -1.68 19.83
N LYS A 2 -26.58 -0.65 19.12
CA LYS A 2 -26.65 -0.66 17.64
C LYS A 2 -25.23 -0.52 17.11
N ALA A 3 -24.73 -1.50 16.36
CA ALA A 3 -23.52 -1.34 15.59
C ALA A 3 -23.73 -0.19 14.60
N ILE A 4 -22.99 0.91 14.76
CA ILE A 4 -22.94 1.98 13.77
C ILE A 4 -22.33 1.34 12.51
N LYS A 5 -23.14 1.20 11.46
CA LYS A 5 -22.74 0.57 10.21
C LYS A 5 -21.72 1.50 9.54
N HIS A 6 -20.43 1.18 9.65
CA HIS A 6 -19.38 1.88 8.90
C HIS A 6 -19.54 1.51 7.43
N GLU A 7 -19.87 2.50 6.60
CA GLU A 7 -19.96 2.31 5.16
C GLU A 7 -18.53 2.28 4.60
N ARG A 8 -18.07 1.07 4.28
CA ARG A 8 -16.75 0.83 3.73
C ARG A 8 -16.72 1.26 2.27
N LYS A 9 -15.73 2.07 1.90
CA LYS A 9 -15.45 2.39 0.50
C LYS A 9 -14.07 1.84 0.14
N LEU A 10 -14.08 0.80 -0.69
CA LEU A 10 -12.91 -0.02 -0.98
C LEU A 10 -12.27 0.38 -2.31
N VAL A 11 -11.09 0.97 -2.24
CA VAL A 11 -10.29 1.34 -3.41
C VAL A 11 -9.16 0.34 -3.59
N ARG A 12 -8.95 -0.15 -4.81
CA ARG A 12 -7.98 -1.22 -5.11
C ARG A 12 -6.54 -0.69 -5.08
N ILE A 13 -5.62 -1.51 -4.54
CA ILE A 13 -4.18 -1.29 -4.64
C ILE A 13 -3.65 -2.03 -5.87
N LYS A 14 -3.04 -1.29 -6.80
CA LYS A 14 -2.26 -1.84 -7.91
C LYS A 14 -0.85 -2.19 -7.41
N LYS A 15 -0.30 -3.28 -7.91
CA LYS A 15 1.07 -3.70 -7.62
C LYS A 15 1.88 -3.70 -8.91
N ALA A 16 3.14 -3.34 -8.83
CA ALA A 16 4.09 -3.51 -9.92
C ALA A 16 4.29 -4.99 -10.29
N ALA A 17 4.82 -5.22 -11.49
CA ALA A 17 4.96 -6.55 -12.07
C ALA A 17 5.92 -7.46 -11.28
N ASP A 18 6.88 -6.87 -10.59
CA ASP A 18 7.92 -7.52 -9.79
C ASP A 18 7.51 -7.83 -8.34
N ILE A 19 6.36 -7.31 -7.91
CA ILE A 19 5.72 -7.68 -6.66
C ILE A 19 4.84 -8.91 -6.92
N LEU A 20 5.06 -9.98 -6.17
CA LEU A 20 4.26 -11.21 -6.25
C LEU A 20 2.84 -10.93 -5.75
N TYR A 21 2.71 -10.37 -4.55
CA TYR A 21 1.44 -9.91 -3.98
C TYR A 21 1.66 -8.76 -3.01
N ALA A 22 0.60 -7.98 -2.80
CA ALA A 22 0.50 -6.98 -1.76
C ALA A 22 -0.87 -7.11 -1.06
N VAL A 23 -0.89 -7.09 0.26
CA VAL A 23 -2.11 -7.20 1.09
C VAL A 23 -2.15 -6.09 2.14
N PRO A 24 -3.31 -5.46 2.40
CA PRO A 24 -4.60 -5.75 1.77
C PRO A 24 -4.62 -5.37 0.28
N GLN A 25 -5.52 -5.98 -0.49
CA GLN A 25 -5.71 -5.65 -1.92
C GLN A 25 -6.57 -4.39 -2.11
N HIS A 26 -7.27 -3.95 -1.07
CA HIS A 26 -8.13 -2.78 -1.08
C HIS A 26 -7.88 -1.93 0.17
N VAL A 27 -7.97 -0.61 0.02
CA VAL A 27 -7.93 0.38 1.09
C VAL A 27 -9.34 0.85 1.37
N ASP A 28 -9.71 0.88 2.65
CA ASP A 28 -10.95 1.51 3.07
C ASP A 28 -10.72 3.02 3.27
N ILE A 29 -11.14 3.83 2.30
CA ILE A 29 -10.89 5.28 2.32
C ILE A 29 -11.73 6.01 3.40
N ASN A 30 -12.81 5.38 3.85
CA ASN A 30 -13.65 5.87 4.95
C ASN A 30 -13.10 5.47 6.33
N SER A 31 -11.96 4.79 6.40
CA SER A 31 -11.34 4.41 7.68
C SER A 31 -10.89 5.63 8.48
N ALA A 32 -11.37 5.72 9.73
CA ALA A 32 -11.11 6.85 10.62
C ALA A 32 -9.61 7.14 10.85
N ASN A 33 -8.76 6.11 10.83
CA ASN A 33 -7.34 6.25 11.15
C ASN A 33 -6.45 6.60 9.94
N LYS A 34 -6.99 6.55 8.71
CA LYS A 34 -6.27 6.77 7.44
C LYS A 34 -4.86 6.17 7.44
N LYS A 35 -4.73 4.95 7.96
CA LYS A 35 -3.48 4.22 8.11
C LYS A 35 -3.60 2.92 7.32
N ILE A 36 -2.65 2.69 6.43
CA ILE A 36 -2.55 1.45 5.66
C ILE A 36 -1.34 0.69 6.20
N VAL A 37 -1.57 -0.53 6.68
CA VAL A 37 -0.49 -1.48 6.94
C VAL A 37 -0.49 -2.45 5.76
N LEU A 38 0.54 -2.34 4.93
CA LEU A 38 0.68 -3.14 3.73
C LEU A 38 1.79 -4.18 3.94
N TYR A 39 1.49 -5.41 3.61
CA TYR A 39 2.45 -6.49 3.50
C TYR A 39 2.66 -6.84 2.04
N PHE A 40 3.89 -6.99 1.59
CA PHE A 40 4.17 -7.37 0.21
C PHE A 40 5.32 -8.37 0.13
N ARG A 41 5.38 -9.06 -1.00
CA ARG A 41 6.45 -10.01 -1.32
C ARG A 41 6.92 -9.79 -2.75
N VAL A 42 8.22 -9.80 -2.96
CA VAL A 42 8.83 -9.68 -4.30
C VAL A 42 8.87 -11.04 -5.01
N LYS A 43 8.89 -11.03 -6.35
CA LYS A 43 9.02 -12.25 -7.16
C LYS A 43 10.45 -12.80 -7.20
N GLU A 44 11.43 -11.90 -7.18
CA GLU A 44 12.84 -12.21 -7.36
C GLU A 44 13.67 -11.45 -6.33
N LYS A 45 14.90 -11.93 -6.07
CA LYS A 45 15.84 -11.22 -5.19
C LYS A 45 16.23 -9.89 -5.81
N ARG A 46 16.26 -8.83 -5.02
CA ARG A 46 16.70 -7.49 -5.45
C ARG A 46 17.60 -6.88 -4.39
N GLU A 47 18.62 -6.14 -4.83
CA GLU A 47 19.55 -5.41 -3.97
C GLU A 47 19.41 -3.91 -4.22
N HIS A 48 19.62 -3.09 -3.19
CA HIS A 48 19.68 -1.63 -3.26
C HIS A 48 18.47 -0.95 -3.92
N VAL A 49 17.26 -1.43 -3.62
CA VAL A 49 16.01 -0.93 -4.23
C VAL A 49 15.28 0.07 -3.35
N VAL A 50 14.41 0.85 -3.97
CA VAL A 50 13.51 1.78 -3.30
C VAL A 50 12.07 1.37 -3.57
N VAL A 51 11.29 1.22 -2.50
CA VAL A 51 9.85 0.93 -2.58
C VAL A 51 9.09 2.24 -2.40
N HIS A 52 8.22 2.53 -3.36
CA HIS A 52 7.32 3.67 -3.31
C HIS A 52 5.87 3.20 -3.19
N PHE A 53 5.10 3.90 -2.37
CA PHE A 53 3.65 3.85 -2.40
C PHE A 53 3.16 5.15 -3.01
N LYS A 54 2.34 5.05 -4.06
CA LYS A 54 1.82 6.17 -4.82
C LYS A 54 0.31 6.31 -4.62
N LEU A 55 -0.17 7.55 -4.57
CA LEU A 55 -1.59 7.93 -4.62
C LEU A 55 -1.75 8.84 -5.84
N ASN A 56 -2.55 8.42 -6.82
CA ASN A 56 -2.78 9.19 -8.05
C ASN A 56 -1.47 9.58 -8.77
N GLY A 57 -0.47 8.70 -8.73
CA GLY A 57 0.86 8.93 -9.30
C GLY A 57 1.85 9.68 -8.39
N GLU A 58 1.39 10.34 -7.32
CA GLU A 58 2.24 11.04 -6.36
C GLU A 58 2.81 10.08 -5.31
N ILE A 59 4.11 10.18 -4.99
CA ILE A 59 4.75 9.37 -3.96
C ILE A 59 4.35 9.86 -2.58
N VAL A 60 3.52 9.08 -1.89
CA VAL A 60 3.05 9.37 -0.52
C VAL A 60 3.85 8.64 0.56
N PHE A 61 4.66 7.65 0.16
CA PHE A 61 5.56 6.93 1.05
C PHE A 61 6.76 6.38 0.28
N THR A 62 7.94 6.41 0.92
CA THR A 62 9.19 5.87 0.38
C THR A 62 9.92 5.08 1.46
N LYS A 63 10.45 3.91 1.09
CA LYS A 63 11.35 3.14 1.94
C LYS A 63 12.45 2.49 1.11
N LYS A 64 13.70 2.69 1.54
CA LYS A 64 14.88 2.07 0.93
C LYS A 64 15.13 0.71 1.55
N TYR A 65 15.50 -0.25 0.72
CA TYR A 65 15.82 -1.61 1.09
C TYR A 65 17.22 -1.97 0.60
N LYS A 66 18.03 -2.56 1.49
CA LYS A 66 19.34 -3.09 1.10
C LYS A 66 19.18 -4.35 0.27
N HIS A 67 18.29 -5.25 0.71
CA HIS A 67 17.94 -6.50 0.05
C HIS A 67 16.43 -6.71 0.15
N LEU A 68 15.83 -7.32 -0.87
CA LEU A 68 14.49 -7.88 -0.85
C LEU A 68 14.54 -9.30 -1.39
N SER A 69 13.93 -10.25 -0.70
CA SER A 69 13.94 -11.66 -1.07
C SER A 69 12.52 -12.23 -1.19
N PRO A 70 12.24 -13.15 -2.14
CA PRO A 70 10.93 -13.80 -2.23
C PRO A 70 10.53 -14.61 -0.98
N PRO A 71 11.45 -15.24 -0.22
CA PRO A 71 11.10 -15.86 1.05
C PRO A 71 10.58 -14.88 2.11
N GLU A 72 10.98 -13.61 2.04
CA GLU A 72 10.59 -12.60 3.03
C GLU A 72 9.21 -12.01 2.73
N MET A 73 8.56 -11.51 3.79
CA MET A 73 7.33 -10.75 3.68
C MET A 73 7.56 -9.40 4.32
N GLU A 74 7.59 -8.38 3.49
CA GLU A 74 7.87 -7.02 3.92
C GLU A 74 6.64 -6.36 4.50
N ARG A 75 6.84 -5.51 5.52
CA ARG A 75 5.79 -4.70 6.12
C ARG A 75 6.13 -3.21 5.96
N ILE A 76 5.20 -2.46 5.41
CA ILE A 76 5.23 -0.99 5.39
C ILE A 76 3.98 -0.40 6.03
N GLU A 77 4.16 0.76 6.63
CA GLU A 77 3.10 1.48 7.32
C GLU A 77 2.99 2.89 6.71
N ILE A 78 1.87 3.14 6.04
CA ILE A 78 1.60 4.39 5.34
C ILE A 78 0.57 5.18 6.13
N LYS A 79 0.88 6.43 6.44
CA LYS A 79 -0.02 7.36 7.13
C LYS A 79 -0.56 8.36 6.11
N LEU A 80 -1.86 8.29 5.83
CA LEU A 80 -2.55 9.14 4.85
C LEU A 80 -3.41 10.23 5.51
N ARG A 81 -3.13 10.58 6.77
CA ARG A 81 -3.96 11.54 7.54
C ARG A 81 -4.07 12.91 6.86
N SER A 82 -3.01 13.35 6.18
CA SER A 82 -2.95 14.63 5.47
C SER A 82 -3.61 14.62 4.09
N TYR A 83 -4.06 13.46 3.60
CA TYR A 83 -4.65 13.32 2.26
C TYR A 83 -6.17 13.27 2.35
N VAL A 84 -6.83 13.95 1.41
CA VAL A 84 -8.26 13.77 1.14
C VAL A 84 -8.36 12.62 0.14
N LEU A 85 -9.10 11.57 0.51
CA LEU A 85 -9.22 10.36 -0.29
C LEU A 85 -10.60 10.31 -0.96
N ALA A 86 -10.62 9.85 -2.20
CA ALA A 86 -11.80 9.73 -3.06
C ALA A 86 -11.93 8.30 -3.62
N GLU A 87 -13.08 8.00 -4.23
CA GLU A 87 -13.37 6.65 -4.74
C GLU A 87 -12.62 6.32 -6.04
N ASP A 88 -12.29 7.34 -6.82
CA ASP A 88 -11.52 7.27 -8.05
C ASP A 88 -10.01 7.31 -7.82
N ASP A 89 -9.58 7.38 -6.56
CA ASP A 89 -8.17 7.31 -6.19
C ASP A 89 -7.53 6.01 -6.70
N VAL A 90 -6.26 6.12 -7.08
CA VAL A 90 -5.46 4.98 -7.50
C VAL A 90 -4.28 4.84 -6.55
N PHE A 91 -4.30 3.75 -5.78
CA PHE A 91 -3.17 3.35 -4.95
C PHE A 91 -2.25 2.40 -5.70
N GLU A 92 -0.94 2.65 -5.67
CA GLU A 92 0.04 1.80 -6.35
C GLU A 92 1.24 1.53 -5.45
N ILE A 93 1.71 0.29 -5.43
CA ILE A 93 3.03 -0.05 -4.89
C ILE A 93 3.97 -0.39 -6.04
N VAL A 94 5.12 0.28 -6.07
CA VAL A 94 6.16 0.09 -7.08
C VAL A 94 7.53 -0.08 -6.41
N ILE A 95 8.44 -0.71 -7.15
CA ILE A 95 9.83 -0.87 -6.76
C ILE A 95 10.68 -0.25 -7.87
N GLU A 96 11.62 0.59 -7.48
CA GLU A 96 12.58 1.29 -8.35
C GLU A 96 14.01 0.87 -7.99
#